data_AF-A0A6J2XUG9-F1
#
_entry.id   AF-A0A6J2XUG9-F1
#
_cell.length_a   1.000
_cell.length_b   1.000
_cell.length_c   1.000
_cell.angle_alpha   90.00
_cell.angle_beta   90.00
_cell.angle_gamma   90.00
#
_symmetry.space_group_name_H-M   'P 1'
#
loop_
_entity.id
_entity.type
_entity.pdbx_description
1 polymer ?
#
loop_
_entity_poly.entity_id
_entity_poly.type
_entity_poly.pdbx_seq_one_letter_code
_entity_poly.pdbx_strand_id
1 'polypeptide(L)'
;MANILEEKLREASCVGDLEAVETLLSQNVDVNSQNPVNGWTALHWACKRGNERIVNVLLRNGADKSLRNFNNETCTDICTYRNINELLGGRSTTPKIGDPAAYKFVPNYLRNAPLNAQVDVAPVKIKQSEFFGMQRTVLPTASNEELVLKVRIQGSPDPDFIEIEIPKWKLTYETLLKTCCEELYISEAQVERIRKLPDTRLRKDNDVRRLTDFQALEVVLRDVGTEKSTNCYQSISSCKNQTILY
;
A
#
# COMPACT_ATOMS: atom_id res chain seq x y z
N MET A 1 15.97 35.98 27.27
CA MET A 1 14.58 36.22 27.70
C MET A 1 13.73 36.04 26.46
N ALA A 2 13.05 34.91 26.29
CA ALA A 2 12.04 34.80 25.23
C ALA A 2 10.97 35.85 25.54
N ASN A 3 10.60 36.68 24.56
CA ASN A 3 9.78 37.86 24.82
C ASN A 3 8.41 37.39 25.33
N ILE A 4 8.02 37.89 26.51
CA ILE A 4 6.73 37.56 27.17
C ILE A 4 5.54 37.74 26.22
N LEU A 5 5.64 38.68 25.27
CA LEU A 5 4.62 38.94 24.26
C LEU A 5 4.45 37.78 23.26
N GLU A 6 5.53 37.12 22.85
CA GLU A 6 5.48 35.96 21.95
C GLU A 6 4.82 34.76 22.63
N GLU A 7 5.10 34.57 23.93
CA GLU A 7 4.44 33.53 24.74
C GLU A 7 2.94 33.79 24.86
N LYS A 8 2.55 35.04 25.16
CA LYS A 8 1.14 35.45 25.21
C LYS A 8 0.44 35.26 23.86
N LEU A 9 1.12 35.52 22.74
CA LEU A 9 0.55 35.30 21.40
C LEU A 9 0.27 33.80 21.15
N ARG A 10 1.18 32.91 21.58
CA ARG A 10 0.97 31.46 21.50
C ARG A 10 -0.18 31.01 22.40
N GLU A 11 -0.25 31.52 23.62
CA GLU A 11 -1.32 31.23 24.57
C GLU A 11 -2.69 31.68 24.02
N ALA A 12 -2.80 32.92 23.55
CA ALA A 12 -4.02 33.45 22.93
C ALA A 12 -4.46 32.62 21.71
N SER A 13 -3.50 32.20 20.87
CA SER A 13 -3.75 31.33 19.72
C SER A 13 -4.23 29.92 20.14
N CYS A 14 -3.72 29.41 21.26
CA CYS A 14 -4.12 28.12 21.83
C CYS A 14 -5.51 28.17 22.46
N VAL A 15 -5.87 29.28 23.12
CA VAL A 15 -7.19 29.51 23.70
C VAL A 15 -8.24 29.76 22.60
N GLY A 16 -7.85 30.42 21.52
CA GLY A 16 -8.76 30.82 20.45
C GLY A 16 -9.31 32.24 20.60
N ASP A 17 -8.64 33.08 21.38
CA ASP A 17 -9.03 34.47 21.59
C ASP A 17 -8.50 35.36 20.45
N LEU A 18 -9.39 35.73 19.53
CA LEU A 18 -9.05 36.52 18.36
C LEU A 18 -8.70 37.98 18.71
N GLU A 19 -9.39 38.56 19.69
CA GLU A 19 -9.24 39.98 20.05
C GLU A 19 -7.89 40.21 20.74
N ALA A 20 -7.49 39.27 21.61
CA ALA A 20 -6.16 39.24 22.21
C ALA A 20 -5.07 39.07 21.15
N VAL A 21 -5.25 38.19 20.16
CA VAL A 21 -4.29 37.98 19.07
C VAL A 21 -4.09 39.25 18.24
N GLU A 22 -5.16 39.92 17.84
CA GLU A 22 -5.06 41.17 17.06
C GLU A 22 -4.37 42.28 17.86
N THR A 23 -4.69 42.40 19.15
CA THR A 23 -4.04 43.37 20.04
C THR A 23 -2.54 43.09 20.16
N LEU A 24 -2.13 41.83 20.32
CA LEU A 24 -0.73 41.45 20.44
C LEU A 24 0.03 41.66 19.11
N LEU A 25 -0.60 41.38 17.97
CA LEU A 25 0.01 41.63 16.66
C LEU A 25 0.25 43.12 16.40
N SER A 26 -0.58 44.01 16.95
CA SER A 26 -0.35 45.46 16.88
C SER A 26 0.89 45.94 17.64
N GLN A 27 1.45 45.12 18.54
CA GLN A 27 2.61 45.45 19.38
C GLN A 27 3.96 45.03 18.76
N ASN A 28 4.02 44.85 17.44
CA ASN A 28 5.22 44.40 16.70
C ASN A 28 5.82 43.08 17.24
N VAL A 29 4.95 42.14 17.60
CA VAL A 29 5.37 40.79 18.05
C VAL A 29 5.82 39.96 16.85
N ASP A 30 6.90 39.21 17.02
CA ASP A 30 7.32 38.24 16.01
C ASP A 30 6.34 37.06 15.97
N VAL A 31 5.65 36.94 14.84
CA VAL A 31 4.60 35.93 14.61
C VAL A 31 5.21 34.52 14.45
N ASN A 32 6.48 34.46 14.05
CA ASN A 32 7.19 33.23 13.73
C ASN A 32 7.99 32.66 14.91
N SER A 33 7.88 33.26 16.10
CA SER A 33 8.61 32.83 17.28
C SER A 33 8.19 31.42 17.72
N GLN A 34 9.18 30.54 17.81
CA GLN A 34 9.01 29.16 18.23
C GLN A 34 9.11 29.01 19.75
N ASN A 35 8.23 28.20 20.33
CA ASN A 35 8.30 27.85 21.75
C ASN A 35 9.60 27.06 22.03
N PRO A 36 10.41 27.43 23.04
CA PRO A 36 11.64 26.72 23.38
C PRO A 36 11.43 25.26 23.81
N VAL A 37 10.22 24.85 24.20
CA VAL A 37 9.96 23.47 24.69
C VAL A 37 9.65 22.49 23.55
N ASN A 38 8.77 22.88 22.61
CA ASN A 38 8.29 21.99 21.55
C ASN A 38 8.55 22.50 20.12
N GLY A 39 9.10 23.71 19.96
CA GLY A 39 9.33 24.35 18.67
C GLY A 39 8.07 24.87 17.99
N TRP A 40 6.93 24.96 18.68
CA TRP A 40 5.66 25.37 18.07
C TRP A 40 5.55 26.88 17.95
N THR A 41 5.10 27.33 16.79
CA THR A 41 4.70 28.72 16.54
C THR A 41 3.23 28.96 16.90
N ALA A 42 2.80 30.22 16.94
CA ALA A 42 1.38 30.58 17.11
C ALA A 42 0.49 29.91 16.05
N LEU A 43 0.99 29.79 14.80
CA LEU A 43 0.30 29.14 13.69
C LEU A 43 0.07 27.64 13.95
N HIS A 44 1.04 26.92 14.52
CA HIS A 44 0.88 25.50 14.87
C HIS A 44 -0.25 25.29 15.88
N TRP A 45 -0.34 26.14 16.91
CA TRP A 45 -1.41 26.08 17.92
C TRP A 45 -2.79 26.37 17.29
N ALA A 46 -2.89 27.40 16.46
CA ALA A 46 -4.13 27.76 15.78
C ALA A 46 -4.63 26.62 14.85
N CYS A 47 -3.70 25.97 14.13
CA CYS A 47 -4.00 24.83 13.26
C CYS A 47 -4.47 23.60 14.04
N LYS A 48 -3.80 23.26 15.15
CA LYS A 48 -4.20 22.14 16.02
C LYS A 48 -5.59 22.35 16.64
N ARG A 49 -5.93 23.59 16.98
CA ARG A 49 -7.23 23.94 17.58
C ARG A 49 -8.35 24.04 16.55
N GLY A 50 -8.05 24.28 15.28
CA GLY A 50 -9.07 24.45 14.24
C GLY A 50 -9.60 25.88 14.13
N ASN A 51 -8.84 26.85 14.61
CA ASN A 51 -9.30 28.25 14.67
C ASN A 51 -9.00 28.97 13.35
N GLU A 52 -9.85 28.78 12.35
CA GLU A 52 -9.70 29.33 11.01
C GLU A 52 -9.47 30.85 10.99
N ARG A 53 -10.23 31.58 11.82
CA ARG A 53 -10.12 33.05 11.88
C ARG A 53 -8.75 33.51 12.34
N ILE A 54 -8.20 32.86 13.37
CA ILE A 54 -6.86 33.16 13.90
C ILE A 54 -5.80 32.78 12.88
N VAL A 55 -5.94 31.64 12.20
CA VAL A 55 -5.03 31.25 11.12
C VAL A 55 -5.00 32.32 10.03
N ASN A 56 -6.15 32.84 9.60
CA ASN A 56 -6.21 33.92 8.62
C ASN A 56 -5.53 35.21 9.09
N VAL A 57 -5.75 35.60 10.36
CA VAL A 57 -5.10 36.78 10.93
C VAL A 57 -3.57 36.61 10.99
N LEU A 58 -3.08 35.44 11.44
CA LEU A 58 -1.66 35.14 11.51
C LEU A 58 -1.01 35.13 10.12
N LEU A 59 -1.65 34.50 9.12
CA LEU A 59 -1.16 34.47 7.74
C LEU A 59 -1.10 35.86 7.11
N ARG A 60 -2.10 36.72 7.37
CA ARG A 60 -2.10 38.13 6.92
C ARG A 60 -0.94 38.93 7.52
N ASN A 61 -0.53 38.59 8.73
CA ASN A 61 0.60 39.20 9.43
C ASN A 61 1.95 38.52 9.12
N GLY A 62 2.03 37.70 8.07
CA GLY A 62 3.30 37.13 7.60
C GLY A 62 3.76 35.87 8.33
N ALA A 63 2.85 35.13 8.96
CA ALA A 63 3.19 33.82 9.54
C ALA A 63 3.70 32.85 8.47
N ASP A 64 4.88 32.27 8.71
CA ASP A 64 5.50 31.29 7.84
C ASP A 64 4.95 29.90 8.14
N LYS A 65 4.25 29.35 7.15
CA LYS A 65 3.65 28.02 7.17
C LYS A 65 4.65 26.89 6.92
N SER A 66 5.88 27.20 6.48
CA SER A 66 6.91 26.21 6.19
C SER A 66 7.75 25.82 7.41
N LEU A 67 7.59 26.57 8.52
CA LEU A 67 8.31 26.31 9.76
C LEU A 67 7.94 24.95 10.35
N ARG A 68 8.97 24.25 10.81
CA ARG A 68 8.87 22.92 11.41
C ARG A 68 9.09 23.00 12.91
N ASN A 69 8.31 22.23 13.66
CA ASN A 69 8.54 22.04 15.09
C ASN A 69 9.73 21.10 15.36
N PHE A 70 10.03 20.82 16.63
CA PHE A 70 11.12 19.90 17.01
C PHE A 70 10.88 18.45 16.59
N ASN A 71 9.64 18.07 16.30
CA ASN A 71 9.29 16.78 15.73
C ASN A 71 9.40 16.75 14.19
N ASN A 72 9.93 17.81 13.56
CA ASN A 72 9.98 18.02 12.12
C ASN A 72 8.60 18.10 11.42
N GLU A 73 7.52 18.35 12.16
CA GLU A 73 6.17 18.48 11.62
C GLU A 73 5.90 19.93 11.20
N THR A 74 5.23 20.10 10.07
CA THR A 74 4.79 21.40 9.54
C THR A 74 3.39 21.74 10.07
N CYS A 75 2.97 23.00 10.03
CA CYS A 75 1.59 23.41 10.40
C CYS A 75 0.50 22.59 9.71
N THR A 76 0.69 22.24 8.43
CA THR A 76 -0.22 21.39 7.64
C THR A 76 -0.29 19.95 8.17
N ASP A 77 0.83 19.40 8.67
CA ASP A 77 0.90 18.01 9.15
C ASP A 77 0.13 17.83 10.47
N ILE A 78 0.09 18.88 11.31
CA ILE A 78 -0.61 18.88 12.59
C ILE A 78 -2.11 19.23 12.43
N CYS A 79 -2.47 19.87 11.32
CA CYS A 79 -3.83 20.34 11.08
C CYS A 79 -4.76 19.19 10.65
N THR A 80 -5.73 18.85 11.50
CA THR A 80 -6.76 17.85 11.20
C THR A 80 -7.92 18.42 10.38
N TYR A 81 -8.07 19.75 10.34
CA TYR A 81 -9.21 20.43 9.72
C TYR A 81 -8.98 20.71 8.24
N ARG A 82 -9.91 20.24 7.41
CA ARG A 82 -9.84 20.38 5.95
C ARG A 82 -9.80 21.85 5.49
N ASN A 83 -10.67 22.69 6.04
CA ASN A 83 -10.80 24.10 5.64
C ASN A 83 -9.48 24.86 5.85
N ILE A 84 -8.81 24.59 6.96
CA ILE A 84 -7.54 25.24 7.31
C ILE A 84 -6.40 24.69 6.45
N ASN A 85 -6.39 23.39 6.15
CA ASN A 85 -5.44 22.80 5.22
C ASN A 85 -5.55 23.42 3.82
N GLU A 86 -6.77 23.71 3.35
CA GLU A 86 -6.98 24.42 2.09
C GLU A 86 -6.40 25.85 2.14
N LEU A 87 -6.60 26.60 3.24
CA LEU A 87 -6.03 27.94 3.43
C LEU A 87 -4.50 27.95 3.47
N LEU A 88 -3.88 26.95 4.10
CA LEU A 88 -2.43 26.80 4.16
C LEU A 88 -1.83 26.38 2.81
N GLY A 89 -2.66 26.10 1.80
CA GLY A 89 -2.21 25.56 0.52
C GLY A 89 -1.68 24.14 0.66
N GLY A 90 -2.13 23.42 1.69
CA GLY A 90 -1.97 21.98 1.81
C GLY A 90 -2.58 21.36 0.57
N ARG A 91 -1.72 20.92 -0.35
CA ARG A 91 -2.12 20.22 -1.56
C ARG A 91 -2.98 19.06 -1.08
N SER A 92 -4.30 19.13 -1.31
CA SER A 92 -5.11 17.93 -1.24
C SER A 92 -4.41 16.93 -2.15
N THR A 93 -3.85 15.88 -1.57
CA THR A 93 -3.22 14.80 -2.34
C THR A 93 -4.26 14.00 -3.11
N THR A 94 -5.51 14.47 -3.18
CA THR A 94 -6.39 14.10 -4.29
C THR A 94 -5.77 14.64 -5.57
N PRO A 95 -5.23 13.77 -6.45
CA PRO A 95 -4.66 14.21 -7.71
C PRO A 95 -5.74 14.98 -8.47
N LYS A 96 -5.37 16.17 -9.00
CA LYS A 96 -6.23 16.89 -9.94
C LYS A 96 -6.45 15.95 -11.13
N ILE A 97 -7.71 15.73 -11.49
CA ILE A 97 -8.08 14.93 -12.65
C ILE A 97 -7.48 15.64 -13.89
N GLY A 98 -6.43 15.08 -14.49
CA GLY A 98 -5.75 15.63 -15.67
C GLY A 98 -4.23 15.56 -15.68
N ASP A 99 -3.55 15.24 -14.57
CA ASP A 99 -2.08 15.14 -14.57
C ASP A 99 -1.60 13.84 -15.25
N PRO A 100 -0.82 13.87 -16.35
CA PRO A 100 -0.37 12.67 -17.07
C PRO A 100 0.55 11.75 -16.24
N ALA A 101 1.15 12.28 -15.16
CA ALA A 101 1.94 11.52 -14.19
C ALA A 101 1.09 10.78 -13.13
N ALA A 102 -0.20 11.13 -12.97
CA ALA A 102 -1.11 10.48 -12.02
C ALA A 102 -1.64 9.12 -12.52
N TYR A 103 -1.45 8.80 -13.80
CA TYR A 103 -1.91 7.55 -14.42
C TYR A 103 -0.90 6.40 -14.35
N LYS A 104 0.24 6.57 -13.67
CA LYS A 104 1.07 5.42 -13.33
C LYS A 104 0.35 4.68 -12.19
N PHE A 105 -0.22 3.51 -12.49
CA PHE A 105 -0.89 2.64 -11.52
C PHE A 105 0.10 2.31 -10.39
N VAL A 106 0.04 3.07 -9.30
CA VAL A 106 0.79 2.78 -8.07
C VAL A 106 -0.19 2.14 -7.09
N PRO A 107 0.00 0.86 -6.74
CA PRO A 107 -0.81 0.19 -5.73
C PRO A 107 -0.88 0.97 -4.42
N ASN A 108 -2.07 1.03 -3.81
CA ASN A 108 -2.34 1.84 -2.61
C ASN A 108 -1.39 1.53 -1.44
N TYR A 109 -0.92 0.29 -1.31
CA TYR A 109 0.01 -0.12 -0.24
C TYR A 109 1.44 0.42 -0.39
N LEU A 110 1.83 0.87 -1.58
CA LEU A 110 3.10 1.60 -1.79
C LEU A 110 2.90 3.11 -1.57
N ARG A 111 1.69 3.61 -1.84
CA ARG A 111 1.33 5.02 -1.58
C ARG A 111 1.17 5.31 -0.08
N ASN A 112 0.62 4.35 0.66
CA ASN A 112 0.40 4.41 2.10
C ASN A 112 1.07 3.19 2.74
N ALA A 113 2.41 3.18 2.76
CA ALA A 113 3.14 2.15 3.49
C ALA A 113 2.69 2.17 4.96
N PRO A 114 2.32 1.02 5.55
CA PRO A 114 1.91 0.97 6.95
C PRO A 114 3.06 1.47 7.83
N LEU A 115 2.75 2.37 8.77
CA LEU A 115 3.70 2.83 9.78
C LEU A 115 4.19 1.59 10.53
N ASN A 116 5.49 1.31 10.43
CA ASN A 116 6.13 0.20 11.12
C ASN A 116 6.35 0.58 12.60
N ALA A 117 5.27 0.85 13.32
CA ALA A 117 5.28 0.97 14.77
C ALA A 117 5.10 -0.45 15.33
N GLN A 118 6.19 -1.04 15.81
CA GLN A 118 6.10 -2.29 16.57
C GLN A 118 5.45 -1.98 17.92
N VAL A 119 4.33 -2.64 18.21
CA VAL A 119 3.76 -2.70 19.55
C VAL A 119 4.44 -3.87 20.24
N ASP A 120 5.05 -3.65 21.41
CA ASP A 120 5.66 -4.72 22.20
C ASP A 120 4.57 -5.68 22.71
N VAL A 121 4.33 -6.76 21.96
CA VAL A 121 3.47 -7.87 22.38
C VAL A 121 4.34 -8.95 23.02
N ALA A 122 5.01 -8.62 24.12
CA ALA A 122 5.63 -9.65 24.95
C ALA A 122 4.54 -10.56 25.55
N PRO A 123 4.70 -11.90 25.54
CA PRO A 123 3.66 -12.81 26.01
C PRO A 123 3.53 -12.75 27.53
N VAL A 124 2.32 -12.44 28.00
CA VAL A 124 1.93 -12.60 29.40
C VAL A 124 1.80 -14.11 29.68
N LYS A 125 2.62 -14.63 30.61
CA LYS A 125 2.54 -16.01 31.08
C LYS A 125 1.24 -16.23 31.85
N ILE A 126 0.31 -17.00 31.28
CA ILE A 126 -0.90 -17.46 31.97
C ILE A 126 -0.75 -18.95 32.24
N LYS A 127 -0.84 -19.35 33.52
CA LYS A 127 -0.77 -20.74 33.98
C LYS A 127 -2.01 -21.50 33.50
N GLN A 128 -1.77 -22.68 32.92
CA GLN A 128 -2.80 -23.65 32.56
C GLN A 128 -3.55 -24.14 33.80
N SER A 129 -4.87 -24.13 33.74
CA SER A 129 -5.72 -25.04 34.48
C SER A 129 -6.78 -25.60 33.55
N GLU A 130 -6.90 -26.91 33.57
CA GLU A 130 -7.73 -27.76 32.73
C GLU A 130 -9.22 -27.43 32.85
N PHE A 131 -9.96 -27.52 31.74
CA PHE A 131 -11.40 -27.69 31.78
C PHE A 131 -11.87 -28.58 30.62
N PHE A 132 -12.32 -29.78 30.98
CA PHE A 132 -12.98 -30.75 30.10
C PHE A 132 -14.39 -30.28 29.70
N GLY A 133 -14.81 -30.61 28.49
CA GLY A 133 -16.20 -30.47 28.06
C GLY A 133 -16.41 -30.89 26.60
N MET A 134 -16.79 -32.14 26.38
CA MET A 134 -17.19 -32.72 25.08
C MET A 134 -18.36 -32.00 24.42
N GLN A 135 -18.39 -31.98 23.08
CA GLN A 135 -19.61 -32.31 22.33
C GLN A 135 -19.30 -33.00 20.99
N ARG A 136 -20.28 -33.80 20.55
CA ARG A 136 -20.20 -35.00 19.70
C ARG A 136 -20.22 -34.76 18.18
N THR A 137 -19.51 -35.66 17.50
CA THR A 137 -19.74 -36.30 16.18
C THR A 137 -20.47 -35.54 15.07
N VAL A 138 -19.71 -35.25 14.01
CA VAL A 138 -20.07 -35.54 12.61
C VAL A 138 -18.79 -36.01 11.90
N LEU A 139 -18.85 -37.11 11.13
CA LEU A 139 -17.79 -37.49 10.21
C LEU A 139 -17.79 -36.46 9.07
N PRO A 140 -16.73 -35.65 8.86
CA PRO A 140 -16.66 -34.85 7.66
C PRO A 140 -16.34 -35.81 6.52
N THR A 141 -17.31 -35.99 5.63
CA THR A 141 -17.05 -36.50 4.29
C THR A 141 -15.86 -35.73 3.72
N ALA A 142 -14.79 -36.43 3.36
CA ALA A 142 -13.58 -35.87 2.75
C ALA A 142 -13.99 -34.98 1.57
N SER A 143 -14.07 -33.68 1.82
CA SER A 143 -14.64 -32.70 0.90
C SER A 143 -13.52 -31.77 0.49
N ASN A 144 -12.74 -32.23 -0.50
CA ASN A 144 -11.71 -31.51 -1.26
C ASN A 144 -11.13 -30.28 -0.56
N GLU A 145 -10.14 -30.54 0.30
CA GLU A 145 -9.25 -29.52 0.85
C GLU A 145 -8.28 -28.96 -0.21
N GLU A 146 -8.36 -29.45 -1.45
CA GLU A 146 -7.57 -29.03 -2.59
C GLU A 146 -8.35 -28.04 -3.46
N LEU A 147 -7.63 -27.05 -3.96
CA LEU A 147 -8.08 -26.03 -4.89
C LEU A 147 -7.56 -26.41 -6.27
N VAL A 148 -8.47 -26.61 -7.23
CA VAL A 148 -8.09 -26.89 -8.63
C VAL A 148 -8.06 -25.59 -9.41
N LEU A 149 -6.97 -25.29 -10.11
CA LEU A 149 -6.80 -24.06 -10.90
C LEU A 149 -6.43 -24.38 -12.34
N LYS A 150 -6.94 -23.60 -13.29
CA LYS A 150 -6.62 -23.74 -14.71
C LYS A 150 -5.53 -22.76 -15.06
N VAL A 151 -4.34 -23.22 -15.43
CA VAL A 151 -3.18 -22.36 -15.68
C VAL A 151 -2.72 -22.52 -17.12
N ARG A 152 -2.31 -21.41 -17.73
CA ARG A 152 -1.62 -21.39 -19.02
C ARG A 152 -0.54 -20.32 -19.03
N ILE A 153 0.31 -20.35 -20.05
CA ILE A 153 1.34 -19.34 -20.29
C ILE A 153 0.78 -18.26 -21.21
N GLN A 154 1.12 -16.99 -20.96
CA GLN A 154 0.79 -15.92 -21.88
C GLN A 154 1.59 -16.08 -23.18
N GLY A 155 0.91 -16.27 -24.30
CA GLY A 155 1.55 -16.36 -25.61
C GLY A 155 2.18 -17.73 -25.92
N SER A 156 1.80 -18.78 -25.17
CA SER A 156 2.15 -20.15 -25.58
C SER A 156 1.52 -20.49 -26.95
N PRO A 157 2.20 -21.34 -27.74
CA PRO A 157 1.63 -21.88 -28.97
C PRO A 157 0.42 -22.77 -28.68
N ASP A 158 0.39 -23.38 -27.49
CA ASP A 158 -0.71 -24.20 -27.00
C ASP A 158 -1.72 -23.33 -26.24
N PRO A 159 -2.99 -23.26 -26.69
CA PRO A 159 -4.03 -22.47 -26.05
C PRO A 159 -4.65 -23.14 -24.82
N ASP A 160 -4.28 -24.39 -24.57
CA ASP A 160 -4.92 -25.26 -23.59
C ASP A 160 -4.52 -24.89 -22.16
N PHE A 161 -5.47 -25.08 -21.24
CA PHE A 161 -5.24 -24.89 -19.81
C PHE A 161 -4.84 -26.22 -19.18
N ILE A 162 -3.85 -26.16 -18.30
CA ILE A 162 -3.44 -27.27 -17.44
C ILE A 162 -4.12 -27.10 -16.09
N GLU A 163 -4.69 -28.17 -15.55
CA GLU A 163 -5.30 -28.17 -14.22
C GLU A 163 -4.23 -28.50 -13.18
N ILE A 164 -4.05 -27.60 -12.20
CA ILE A 164 -3.14 -27.80 -11.07
C ILE A 164 -3.95 -27.92 -9.78
N GLU A 165 -3.53 -28.82 -8.90
CA GLU A 165 -4.21 -29.11 -7.64
C GLU A 165 -3.33 -28.64 -6.48
N ILE A 166 -3.85 -27.74 -5.65
CA ILE A 166 -3.10 -27.17 -4.53
C ILE A 166 -3.93 -27.25 -3.24
N PRO A 167 -3.43 -27.85 -2.16
CA PRO A 167 -4.13 -27.87 -0.89
C PRO A 167 -4.32 -26.46 -0.32
N LYS A 168 -5.55 -26.13 0.07
CA LYS A 168 -5.97 -24.81 0.59
C LYS A 168 -5.19 -24.39 1.82
N TRP A 169 -4.76 -25.33 2.67
CA TRP A 169 -3.96 -25.04 3.86
C TRP A 169 -2.54 -24.55 3.55
N LYS A 170 -1.99 -24.89 2.37
CA LYS A 170 -0.65 -24.49 1.91
C LYS A 170 -0.70 -23.39 0.83
N LEU A 171 -1.88 -22.82 0.61
CA LEU A 171 -2.15 -21.88 -0.48
C LEU A 171 -1.55 -20.49 -0.18
N THR A 172 -0.31 -20.29 -0.64
CA THR A 172 0.41 -19.01 -0.65
C THR A 172 0.77 -18.63 -2.08
N TYR A 173 1.16 -17.38 -2.31
CA TYR A 173 1.60 -16.93 -3.63
C TYR A 173 2.88 -17.63 -4.07
N GLU A 174 3.81 -17.88 -3.14
CA GLU A 174 5.05 -18.58 -3.42
C GLU A 174 4.80 -20.04 -3.81
N THR A 175 3.91 -20.75 -3.10
CA THR A 175 3.59 -22.14 -3.44
C THR A 175 2.85 -22.23 -4.76
N LEU A 176 1.91 -21.33 -5.02
CA LEU A 176 1.26 -21.22 -6.34
C LEU A 176 2.29 -21.00 -7.45
N LEU A 177 3.22 -20.06 -7.26
CA LEU A 177 4.27 -19.77 -8.24
C LEU A 177 5.14 -21.00 -8.50
N LYS A 178 5.60 -21.67 -7.45
CA LYS A 178 6.42 -22.89 -7.55
C LYS A 178 5.70 -24.01 -8.28
N THR A 179 4.46 -24.32 -7.91
CA THR A 179 3.65 -25.34 -8.59
C THR A 179 3.40 -24.95 -10.04
N CYS A 180 3.11 -23.69 -10.35
CA CYS A 180 2.99 -23.23 -11.74
C CYS A 180 4.30 -23.40 -12.52
N CYS A 181 5.44 -23.10 -11.91
CA CYS A 181 6.77 -23.25 -12.53
C CYS A 181 7.12 -24.73 -12.79
N GLU A 182 6.82 -25.61 -11.83
CA GLU A 182 7.04 -27.06 -11.94
C GLU A 182 6.15 -27.68 -13.03
N GLU A 183 4.85 -27.37 -13.04
CA GLU A 183 3.89 -27.92 -14.00
C GLU A 183 4.07 -27.39 -15.43
N LEU A 184 4.56 -26.15 -15.57
CA LEU A 184 4.81 -25.53 -16.87
C LEU A 184 6.26 -25.69 -17.35
N TYR A 185 7.13 -26.34 -16.57
CA TYR A 185 8.57 -26.47 -16.84
C TYR A 185 9.27 -25.11 -17.06
N ILE A 186 8.91 -24.10 -16.26
CA ILE A 186 9.43 -22.73 -16.35
C ILE A 186 10.27 -22.41 -15.12
N SER A 187 11.33 -21.63 -15.32
CA SER A 187 12.13 -21.11 -14.20
C SER A 187 11.47 -19.87 -13.57
N GLU A 188 11.47 -19.78 -12.23
CA GLU A 188 10.90 -18.64 -11.49
C GLU A 188 11.44 -17.26 -11.97
N ALA A 189 12.68 -17.22 -12.44
CA ALA A 189 13.32 -16.02 -12.98
C ALA A 189 12.66 -15.47 -14.26
N GLN A 190 12.04 -16.34 -15.06
CA GLN A 190 11.37 -15.98 -16.31
C GLN A 190 9.96 -15.44 -16.08
N VAL A 191 9.36 -15.70 -14.91
CA VAL A 191 8.02 -15.22 -14.60
C VAL A 191 8.08 -13.72 -14.23
N GLU A 192 7.27 -12.92 -14.92
CA GLU A 192 7.05 -11.52 -14.59
C GLU A 192 5.93 -11.37 -13.55
N ARG A 193 4.82 -12.07 -13.76
CA ARG A 193 3.60 -11.97 -12.95
C ARG A 193 2.60 -13.08 -13.28
N ILE A 194 1.72 -13.38 -12.33
CA ILE A 194 0.54 -14.24 -12.54
C ILE A 194 -0.71 -13.35 -12.52
N ARG A 195 -1.62 -13.55 -13.48
CA ARG A 195 -2.92 -12.88 -13.53
C ARG A 195 -4.07 -13.88 -13.63
N LYS A 196 -5.19 -13.58 -12.97
CA LYS A 196 -6.50 -14.21 -13.17
C LYS A 196 -7.13 -13.63 -14.43
N LEU A 197 -7.68 -14.48 -15.30
CA LEU A 197 -8.44 -14.00 -16.45
C LEU A 197 -9.79 -13.38 -16.01
N PRO A 198 -10.25 -12.29 -16.65
CA PRO A 198 -9.69 -11.73 -17.89
C PRO A 198 -8.41 -10.89 -17.70
N ASP A 199 -8.20 -10.14 -16.61
CA ASP A 199 -6.97 -9.32 -16.43
C ASP A 199 -6.68 -8.85 -14.97
N THR A 200 -6.87 -9.73 -13.98
CA THR A 200 -6.65 -9.41 -12.56
C THR A 200 -5.30 -9.92 -12.05
N ARG A 201 -4.32 -9.04 -11.85
CA ARG A 201 -3.01 -9.43 -11.30
C ARG A 201 -3.09 -9.91 -9.84
N LEU A 202 -2.53 -11.09 -9.56
CA LEU A 202 -2.32 -11.60 -8.20
C LEU A 202 -1.05 -10.97 -7.60
N ARG A 203 -1.10 -10.47 -6.36
CA ARG A 203 0.03 -9.73 -5.74
C ARG A 203 0.50 -10.31 -4.42
N LYS A 204 -0.41 -10.88 -3.62
CA LYS A 204 -0.13 -11.40 -2.27
C LYS A 204 -0.96 -12.65 -2.00
N ASP A 205 -0.61 -13.36 -0.92
CA ASP A 205 -1.31 -14.57 -0.48
C ASP A 205 -2.82 -14.37 -0.29
N ASN A 206 -3.23 -13.19 0.16
CA ASN A 206 -4.66 -12.85 0.31
C ASN A 206 -5.42 -12.85 -1.02
N ASP A 207 -4.76 -12.55 -2.14
CA ASP A 207 -5.40 -12.60 -3.47
C ASP A 207 -5.55 -14.06 -3.92
N VAL A 208 -4.55 -14.89 -3.61
CA VAL A 208 -4.55 -16.33 -3.93
C VAL A 208 -5.60 -17.07 -3.09
N ARG A 209 -5.77 -16.72 -1.82
CA ARG A 209 -6.81 -17.28 -0.94
C ARG A 209 -8.24 -16.98 -1.38
N ARG A 210 -8.44 -15.97 -2.24
CA ARG A 210 -9.74 -15.61 -2.82
C ARG A 210 -10.03 -16.37 -4.12
N LEU A 211 -9.10 -17.19 -4.61
CA LEU A 211 -9.31 -18.01 -5.79
C LEU A 211 -10.32 -19.12 -5.48
N THR A 212 -11.15 -19.40 -6.46
CA THR A 212 -12.13 -20.49 -6.44
C THR A 212 -11.68 -21.61 -7.38
N ASP A 213 -12.31 -22.78 -7.25
CA ASP A 213 -12.03 -23.92 -8.11
C ASP A 213 -12.26 -23.60 -9.60
N PHE A 214 -11.45 -24.24 -10.46
CA PHE A 214 -11.41 -24.14 -11.92
C PHE A 214 -11.20 -22.73 -12.47
N GLN A 215 -10.71 -21.81 -11.65
CA GLN A 215 -10.48 -20.46 -12.08
C GLN A 215 -9.25 -20.37 -12.98
N ALA A 216 -9.39 -19.63 -14.09
CA ALA A 216 -8.33 -19.51 -15.08
C ALA A 216 -7.28 -18.46 -14.69
N LEU A 217 -6.02 -18.88 -14.69
CA LEU A 217 -4.82 -18.10 -14.45
C LEU A 217 -3.94 -18.11 -15.69
N GLU A 218 -3.20 -17.03 -15.86
CA GLU A 218 -2.26 -16.86 -16.93
C GLU A 218 -0.92 -16.36 -16.35
N VAL A 219 0.13 -17.09 -16.65
CA VAL A 219 1.51 -16.80 -16.25
C VAL A 219 2.15 -15.96 -17.33
N VAL A 220 2.52 -14.74 -16.99
CA VAL A 220 3.18 -13.79 -17.88
C VAL A 220 4.67 -13.94 -17.73
N LEU A 221 5.35 -14.24 -18.83
CA LEU A 221 6.80 -14.31 -18.90
C LEU A 221 7.40 -12.93 -19.16
N ARG A 222 8.59 -12.68 -18.61
CA ARG A 222 9.39 -11.50 -18.97
C ARG A 222 9.85 -11.66 -20.40
N ASP A 223 9.72 -10.57 -21.15
CA ASP A 223 10.31 -10.47 -22.48
C ASP A 223 11.83 -10.35 -22.32
N VAL A 224 12.51 -11.49 -22.24
CA VAL A 224 13.96 -11.53 -22.35
C VAL A 224 14.24 -11.34 -23.83
N GLY A 225 14.53 -10.09 -24.21
CA GLY A 225 14.87 -9.74 -25.58
C GLY A 225 15.87 -10.73 -26.16
N THR A 226 15.38 -11.55 -27.09
CA THR A 226 16.13 -12.43 -28.01
C THR A 226 17.32 -13.18 -27.40
N GLU A 227 17.12 -14.45 -27.05
CA GLU A 227 17.93 -15.51 -27.66
C GLU A 227 17.02 -16.67 -28.04
N LYS A 228 17.01 -16.99 -29.34
CA LYS A 228 16.36 -18.16 -29.89
C LYS A 228 17.05 -19.41 -29.34
N SER A 229 16.56 -19.97 -28.24
CA SER A 229 16.80 -21.37 -27.94
C SER A 229 15.91 -22.21 -28.85
N THR A 230 16.43 -22.44 -30.06
CA THR A 230 16.00 -23.55 -30.90
C THR A 230 16.44 -24.83 -30.18
N ASN A 231 15.75 -25.24 -29.14
CA ASN A 231 15.89 -26.59 -28.61
C ASN A 231 15.00 -27.50 -29.45
N CYS A 232 15.66 -28.01 -30.49
CA CYS A 232 15.31 -29.14 -31.30
C CYS A 232 14.88 -30.35 -30.44
N TYR A 233 13.58 -30.54 -30.31
CA TYR A 233 13.03 -31.89 -30.34
C TYR A 233 12.52 -32.14 -31.76
N GLN A 234 13.37 -32.79 -32.57
CA GLN A 234 12.89 -33.43 -33.78
C GLN A 234 11.98 -34.59 -33.35
N SER A 235 10.68 -34.35 -33.32
CA SER A 235 9.68 -35.42 -33.33
C SER A 235 9.86 -36.21 -34.62
N ILE A 236 10.26 -37.46 -34.46
CA ILE A 236 10.39 -38.46 -35.52
C ILE A 236 8.99 -38.74 -36.06
N SER A 237 8.52 -37.96 -37.03
CA SER A 237 7.19 -38.18 -37.65
C SER A 237 7.09 -37.52 -39.02
N SER A 238 7.92 -37.93 -39.98
CA SER A 238 7.49 -37.93 -41.40
C SER A 238 8.41 -38.79 -42.28
N CYS A 239 8.42 -40.10 -42.05
CA CYS A 239 8.68 -41.02 -43.15
C CYS A 239 7.36 -41.14 -43.93
N LYS A 240 7.21 -40.36 -45.01
CA LYS A 240 6.37 -40.71 -46.17
C LYS A 240 6.65 -39.74 -47.32
N ASN A 241 7.02 -40.36 -48.45
CA ASN A 241 7.00 -39.85 -49.82
C ASN A 241 8.22 -39.05 -50.29
N GLN A 242 9.13 -39.77 -50.97
CA GLN A 242 9.62 -39.44 -52.33
C GLN A 242 10.49 -40.63 -52.80
N THR A 243 9.88 -41.56 -53.55
CA THR A 243 10.03 -41.67 -55.01
C THR A 243 11.40 -42.21 -55.42
N ILE A 244 11.40 -43.51 -55.70
CA ILE A 244 12.43 -44.23 -56.45
C ILE A 244 12.55 -43.59 -57.83
N LEU A 245 13.76 -43.21 -58.24
CA LEU A 245 14.10 -43.00 -59.64
C LEU A 245 15.21 -43.99 -60.01
N TYR A 246 14.88 -44.72 -61.07
CA TYR A 246 15.55 -45.80 -61.79
C TYR A 246 17.07 -45.85 -61.75
#